data_AF-A0A523XN40-F1
#
_entry.id   AF-A0A523XN40-F1
#
_cell.length_a   1.000
_cell.length_b   1.000
_cell.length_c   1.000
_cell.angle_alpha   90.00
_cell.angle_beta   90.00
_cell.angle_gamma   90.00
#
_symmetry.space_group_name_H-M   'P 1'
#
loop_
_entity.id
_entity.type
_entity.pdbx_description
1 polymer ?
#
loop_
_entity_poly.entity_id
_entity_poly.type
_entity_poly.pdbx_seq_one_letter_code
_entity_poly.pdbx_strand_id
1 'polypeptide(L)'
;MVNNLDKLEINLEENISNYTKVLNDLLDNISSLSSSKINDILWKLRADLELLIIELKFALEKENKTERWQSSFKEELKGTSSKQKAITMLGSYRKSNQEIQTIFKKKPEQNFRYFWELKETISSILSAFPEQKIKWSNGEMMKISEDVFEI
;
A
#
# COMPACT_ATOMS: atom_id res chain seq x y z
N MET A 1 2.47 22.04 27.73
CA MET A 1 3.36 21.14 26.97
C MET A 1 2.55 20.53 25.86
N VAL A 2 2.97 20.64 24.60
CA VAL A 2 2.29 19.91 23.51
C VAL A 2 2.56 18.43 23.73
N ASN A 3 1.52 17.62 23.87
CA ASN A 3 1.66 16.21 24.11
C ASN A 3 2.29 15.57 22.86
N ASN A 4 3.37 14.80 23.03
CA ASN A 4 4.02 14.15 21.88
C ASN A 4 3.11 13.14 21.17
N LEU A 5 2.04 12.70 21.85
CA LEU A 5 0.96 11.89 21.29
C LEU A 5 0.11 12.68 20.30
N ASP A 6 -0.37 13.88 20.66
CA ASP A 6 -1.17 14.72 19.77
C ASP A 6 -0.41 15.03 18.46
N LYS A 7 0.91 15.22 18.55
CA LYS A 7 1.77 15.40 17.37
C LYS A 7 1.87 14.13 16.50
N LEU A 8 1.94 12.96 17.12
CA LEU A 8 1.99 11.67 16.41
C LEU A 8 0.65 11.40 15.72
N GLU A 9 -0.47 11.66 16.39
CA GLU A 9 -1.81 11.50 15.82
C GLU A 9 -2.04 12.42 14.62
N ILE A 10 -1.65 13.70 14.71
CA ILE A 10 -1.73 14.64 13.58
C ILE A 10 -0.89 14.14 12.40
N ASN A 11 0.35 13.72 12.66
CA ASN A 11 1.24 13.20 11.61
C ASN A 11 0.66 11.92 10.96
N LEU A 12 0.10 11.01 11.75
CA LEU A 12 -0.58 9.82 11.26
C LEU A 12 -1.80 10.19 10.40
N GLU A 13 -2.64 11.13 10.82
CA GLU A 13 -3.79 11.60 10.05
C GLU A 13 -3.38 12.20 8.70
N GLU A 14 -2.30 12.99 8.67
CA GLU A 14 -1.73 13.57 7.45
C GLU A 14 -1.19 12.47 6.52
N ASN A 15 -0.40 11.53 7.05
CA ASN A 15 0.17 10.43 6.28
C ASN A 15 -0.91 9.52 5.70
N ILE A 16 -1.95 9.20 6.49
CA ILE A 16 -3.12 8.44 6.04
C ILE A 16 -3.83 9.17 4.89
N SER A 17 -4.05 10.47 5.03
CA SER A 17 -4.74 11.29 4.02
C SER A 17 -3.95 11.31 2.71
N ASN A 18 -2.63 11.50 2.79
CA ASN A 18 -1.74 11.50 1.64
C ASN A 18 -1.70 10.14 0.95
N TYR A 19 -1.54 9.06 1.71
CA TYR A 19 -1.57 7.69 1.19
C TYR A 19 -2.90 7.40 0.45
N THR A 20 -4.03 7.74 1.07
CA THR A 20 -5.37 7.45 0.51
C THR A 20 -5.59 8.21 -0.80
N LYS A 21 -5.13 9.47 -0.84
CA LYS A 21 -5.12 10.27 -2.07
C LYS A 21 -4.30 9.61 -3.17
N VAL A 22 -3.06 9.21 -2.87
CA VAL A 22 -2.15 8.58 -3.85
C VAL A 22 -2.71 7.24 -4.35
N LEU A 23 -3.31 6.42 -3.48
CA LEU A 23 -3.99 5.18 -3.90
C LEU A 23 -5.15 5.48 -4.84
N ASN A 24 -6.02 6.43 -4.49
CA ASN A 24 -7.18 6.76 -5.31
C ASN A 24 -6.76 7.35 -6.66
N ASP A 25 -5.77 8.25 -6.66
CA ASP A 25 -5.17 8.81 -7.88
C ASP A 25 -4.57 7.70 -8.76
N LEU A 26 -3.89 6.70 -8.16
CA LEU A 26 -3.42 5.52 -8.87
C LEU A 26 -4.59 4.75 -9.50
N LEU A 27 -5.64 4.44 -8.71
CA LEU A 27 -6.80 3.68 -9.18
C LEU A 27 -7.55 4.38 -10.33
N ASP A 28 -7.70 5.70 -10.26
CA ASP A 28 -8.34 6.50 -11.31
C ASP A 28 -7.55 6.49 -12.62
N ASN A 29 -6.23 6.39 -12.53
CA ASN A 29 -5.34 6.51 -13.69
C ASN A 29 -4.69 5.17 -14.10
N ILE A 30 -5.00 4.05 -13.42
CA ILE A 30 -4.26 2.79 -13.54
C ILE A 30 -4.22 2.24 -14.97
N SER A 31 -5.27 2.46 -15.76
CA SER A 31 -5.37 2.06 -17.16
C SER A 31 -4.50 2.88 -18.12
N SER A 32 -4.10 4.09 -17.71
CA SER A 32 -3.30 5.03 -18.51
C SER A 32 -1.81 5.00 -18.17
N LEU A 33 -1.44 4.34 -17.08
CA LEU A 33 -0.07 4.27 -16.58
C LEU A 33 0.65 3.02 -17.08
N SER A 34 1.96 3.13 -17.32
CA SER A 34 2.78 1.97 -17.64
C SER A 34 2.98 1.07 -16.40
N SER A 35 3.23 -0.23 -16.62
CA SER A 35 3.51 -1.20 -15.54
C SER A 35 4.61 -0.72 -14.59
N SER A 36 5.70 -0.18 -15.14
CA SER A 36 6.81 0.36 -14.33
C SER A 36 6.36 1.50 -13.42
N LYS A 37 5.57 2.44 -13.94
CA LYS A 37 5.09 3.59 -13.15
C LYS A 37 4.09 3.15 -12.08
N ILE A 38 3.23 2.18 -12.39
CA ILE A 38 2.32 1.58 -11.41
C ILE A 38 3.14 0.92 -10.29
N ASN A 39 4.16 0.13 -10.65
CA ASN A 39 5.02 -0.54 -9.71
C ASN A 39 5.77 0.45 -8.79
N ASP A 40 6.38 1.49 -9.36
CA ASP A 40 7.07 2.54 -8.59
C ASP A 40 6.15 3.20 -7.54
N ILE A 41 4.90 3.47 -7.91
CA ILE A 41 3.90 4.04 -6.99
C ILE A 41 3.53 3.02 -5.91
N LEU A 42 3.27 1.76 -6.29
CA LEU A 42 2.92 0.70 -5.36
C LEU A 42 4.04 0.42 -4.35
N TRP A 43 5.31 0.43 -4.77
CA TRP A 43 6.45 0.29 -3.86
C TRP A 43 6.52 1.41 -2.83
N LYS A 44 6.34 2.67 -3.27
CA LYS A 44 6.33 3.83 -2.36
C LYS A 44 5.18 3.71 -1.36
N LEU A 45 3.97 3.43 -1.84
CA LEU A 45 2.81 3.20 -0.99
C LEU A 45 3.08 2.09 0.03
N ARG A 46 3.68 0.97 -0.38
CA ARG A 46 4.03 -0.13 0.52
C ARG A 46 5.02 0.29 1.60
N ALA A 47 6.06 1.04 1.25
CA ALA A 47 7.06 1.52 2.19
C ALA A 47 6.46 2.50 3.20
N ASP A 48 5.64 3.45 2.72
CA ASP A 48 4.94 4.41 3.56
C ASP A 48 3.97 3.71 4.53
N LEU A 49 3.25 2.69 4.05
CA LEU A 49 2.36 1.87 4.89
C LEU A 49 3.13 1.10 5.97
N GLU A 50 4.33 0.60 5.69
CA GLU A 50 5.15 -0.09 6.70
C GLU A 50 5.49 0.85 7.86
N LEU A 51 5.91 2.08 7.56
CA LEU A 51 6.20 3.11 8.56
C LEU A 51 4.93 3.48 9.35
N LEU A 52 3.83 3.73 8.64
CA LEU A 52 2.54 4.07 9.25
C LEU A 52 2.06 2.98 10.21
N ILE A 53 2.16 1.71 9.82
CA ILE A 53 1.78 0.55 10.64
C ILE A 53 2.63 0.48 11.92
N ILE A 54 3.93 0.75 11.84
CA ILE A 54 4.82 0.77 13.01
C ILE A 54 4.41 1.89 13.98
N GLU A 55 4.16 3.09 13.47
CA GLU A 55 3.74 4.24 14.27
C GLU A 55 2.37 4.01 14.92
N LEU A 56 1.40 3.48 14.17
CA LEU A 56 0.09 3.08 14.68
C LEU A 56 0.19 2.02 15.77
N LYS A 57 1.02 1.00 15.56
CA LYS A 57 1.24 -0.06 16.55
C LYS A 57 1.79 0.51 17.84
N PHE A 58 2.77 1.41 17.77
CA PHE A 58 3.35 2.07 18.94
C PHE A 58 2.32 2.94 19.68
N ALA A 59 1.45 3.66 18.95
CA ALA A 59 0.37 4.42 19.56
C ALA A 59 -0.64 3.49 20.28
N LEU A 60 -1.02 2.38 19.65
CA LEU A 60 -2.01 1.43 20.19
C LEU A 60 -1.51 0.56 21.33
N GLU A 61 -0.23 0.14 21.33
CA GLU A 61 0.35 -0.66 22.42
C GLU A 61 0.31 0.10 23.76
N LYS A 62 0.48 1.42 23.74
CA LYS A 62 0.33 2.27 24.94
C LYS A 62 -1.07 2.22 25.55
N GLU A 63 -2.08 2.01 24.71
CA GLU A 63 -3.48 1.88 25.12
C GLU A 63 -3.90 0.41 25.29
N ASN A 64 -2.96 -0.54 25.12
CA ASN A 64 -3.19 -1.99 25.17
C ASN A 64 -4.29 -2.48 24.20
N LYS A 65 -4.31 -1.90 22.99
CA LYS A 65 -5.34 -2.10 21.95
C LYS A 65 -4.86 -2.92 20.74
N THR A 66 -3.61 -3.36 20.73
CA THR A 66 -3.06 -4.12 19.60
C THR A 66 -3.44 -5.60 19.65
N GLU A 67 -4.11 -6.08 18.61
CA GLU A 67 -4.38 -7.50 18.36
C GLU A 67 -3.28 -8.14 17.48
N ARG A 68 -3.05 -9.45 17.62
CA ARG A 68 -2.09 -10.20 16.79
C ARG A 68 -2.72 -10.63 15.46
N TRP A 69 -2.50 -9.84 14.41
CA TRP A 69 -2.99 -10.14 13.03
C TRP A 69 -1.88 -10.55 12.05
N GLN A 70 -0.63 -10.67 12.51
CA GLN A 70 0.53 -10.79 11.62
C GLN A 70 0.66 -12.16 10.93
N SER A 71 0.05 -13.21 11.46
CA SER A 71 0.24 -14.59 10.98
C SER A 71 -0.84 -15.04 9.99
N SER A 72 -2.07 -14.54 10.12
CA SER A 72 -3.24 -15.11 9.44
C SER A 72 -3.36 -14.70 7.98
N PHE A 73 -2.83 -13.52 7.61
CA PHE A 73 -3.06 -12.96 6.26
C PHE A 73 -2.12 -13.52 5.19
N LYS A 74 -0.90 -13.92 5.59
CA LYS A 74 0.15 -14.35 4.65
C LYS A 74 -0.13 -15.72 4.03
N GLU A 75 -0.92 -16.56 4.71
CA GLU A 75 -1.33 -17.88 4.23
C GLU A 75 -2.54 -17.82 3.27
N GLU A 76 -3.38 -16.77 3.37
CA GLU A 76 -4.60 -16.62 2.58
C GLU A 76 -4.36 -15.89 1.25
N LEU A 77 -3.41 -14.95 1.20
CA LEU A 77 -3.13 -14.16 0.00
C LEU A 77 -2.20 -14.86 -0.98
N LYS A 78 -2.80 -15.56 -1.95
CA LYS A 78 -2.08 -16.06 -3.13
C LYS A 78 -1.78 -14.90 -4.08
N GLY A 79 -0.50 -14.61 -4.29
CA GLY A 79 -0.05 -13.59 -5.24
C GLY A 79 -0.60 -13.81 -6.66
N THR A 80 -0.66 -12.74 -7.45
CA THR A 80 -1.17 -12.80 -8.82
C THR A 80 -0.30 -12.01 -9.80
N SER A 81 -0.10 -12.59 -10.99
CA SER A 81 0.52 -11.93 -12.15
C SER A 81 -0.51 -11.33 -13.11
N SER A 82 -1.81 -11.49 -12.86
CA SER A 82 -2.86 -10.95 -13.72
C SER A 82 -3.13 -9.48 -13.40
N LYS A 83 -2.89 -8.59 -14.36
CA LYS A 83 -3.17 -7.14 -14.24
C LYS A 83 -4.62 -6.88 -13.82
N GLN A 84 -5.60 -7.51 -14.47
CA GLN A 84 -7.02 -7.32 -14.16
C GLN A 84 -7.35 -7.75 -12.73
N LYS A 85 -6.83 -8.91 -12.29
CA LYS A 85 -7.07 -9.38 -10.92
C LYS A 85 -6.40 -8.46 -9.89
N ALA A 86 -5.19 -8.00 -10.16
CA ALA A 86 -4.49 -7.03 -9.32
C ALA A 86 -5.25 -5.71 -9.18
N ILE A 87 -5.80 -5.18 -10.28
CA ILE A 87 -6.65 -3.97 -10.27
C ILE A 87 -7.90 -4.19 -9.41
N THR A 88 -8.60 -5.31 -9.59
CA THR A 88 -9.78 -5.66 -8.77
C THR A 88 -9.43 -5.74 -7.28
N MET A 89 -8.30 -6.39 -6.94
CA MET A 89 -7.84 -6.51 -5.56
C MET A 89 -7.46 -5.16 -4.94
N LEU A 90 -6.83 -4.23 -5.70
CA LEU A 90 -6.58 -2.88 -5.20
C LEU A 90 -7.87 -2.07 -5.05
N GLY A 91 -8.81 -2.24 -5.99
CA GLY A 91 -10.07 -1.50 -6.02
C GLY A 91 -10.94 -1.71 -4.78
N SER A 92 -10.84 -2.86 -4.11
CA SER A 92 -11.57 -3.11 -2.85
C SER A 92 -11.09 -2.24 -1.69
N TYR A 93 -9.93 -1.60 -1.80
CA TYR A 93 -9.38 -0.66 -0.83
C TYR A 93 -9.65 0.80 -1.19
N ARG A 94 -10.46 1.07 -2.21
CA ARG A 94 -10.93 2.44 -2.48
C ARG A 94 -11.76 2.92 -1.29
N LYS A 95 -11.28 3.94 -0.59
CA LYS A 95 -11.98 4.64 0.49
C LYS A 95 -11.76 6.14 0.41
N SER A 96 -12.68 6.91 0.99
CA SER A 96 -12.51 8.35 1.14
C SER A 96 -11.60 8.66 2.35
N ASN A 97 -10.82 9.75 2.28
CA ASN A 97 -9.96 10.19 3.38
C ASN A 97 -10.76 10.40 4.68
N GLN A 98 -11.98 10.95 4.56
CA GLN A 98 -12.88 11.19 5.70
C GLN A 98 -13.31 9.89 6.40
N GLU A 99 -13.55 8.83 5.63
CA GLU A 99 -13.93 7.53 6.18
C GLU A 99 -12.80 6.93 7.02
N ILE A 100 -11.57 6.91 6.48
CA ILE A 100 -10.41 6.35 7.18
C ILE A 100 -10.06 7.17 8.43
N GLN A 101 -10.10 8.51 8.36
CA GLN A 101 -9.89 9.37 9.53
C GLN A 101 -10.96 9.16 10.61
N THR A 102 -12.21 8.97 10.21
CA THR A 102 -13.30 8.69 11.16
C THR A 102 -13.10 7.34 11.86
N ILE A 103 -12.65 6.32 11.11
CA ILE A 103 -12.31 5.00 11.69
C ILE A 103 -11.12 5.13 12.63
N PHE A 104 -10.12 5.95 12.32
CA PHE A 104 -8.94 6.15 13.18
C PHE A 104 -9.34 6.62 14.58
N LYS A 105 -10.17 7.66 14.65
CA LYS A 105 -10.60 8.27 15.92
C LYS A 105 -11.50 7.35 16.75
N LYS A 106 -12.25 6.46 16.11
CA LYS A 106 -13.28 5.64 16.78
C LYS A 106 -12.82 4.22 17.07
N LYS A 107 -12.02 3.63 16.17
CA LYS A 107 -11.64 2.21 16.11
C LYS A 107 -10.25 2.05 15.47
N PRO A 108 -9.18 2.54 16.13
CA PRO A 108 -7.84 2.56 15.55
C PRO A 108 -7.29 1.16 15.18
N GLU A 109 -7.75 0.11 15.84
CA GLU A 109 -7.41 -1.30 15.54
C GLU A 109 -7.93 -1.71 14.15
N GLN A 110 -9.12 -1.25 13.78
CA GLN A 110 -9.69 -1.51 12.45
C GLN A 110 -8.89 -0.82 11.35
N ASN A 111 -8.35 0.36 11.64
CA ASN A 111 -7.44 1.04 10.72
C ASN A 111 -6.09 0.34 10.60
N PHE A 112 -5.51 -0.06 11.73
CA PHE A 112 -4.29 -0.87 11.72
C PHE A 112 -4.47 -2.13 10.86
N ARG A 113 -5.58 -2.85 11.06
CA ARG A 113 -5.92 -4.02 10.24
C ARG A 113 -6.05 -3.65 8.76
N TYR A 114 -6.82 -2.62 8.44
CA TYR A 114 -6.99 -2.15 7.06
C TYR A 114 -5.65 -1.85 6.36
N PHE A 115 -4.76 -1.09 7.00
CA PHE A 115 -3.45 -0.75 6.42
C PHE A 115 -2.56 -1.98 6.27
N TRP A 116 -2.63 -2.91 7.21
CA TRP A 116 -1.92 -4.18 7.12
C TRP A 116 -2.40 -5.01 5.93
N GLU A 117 -3.71 -5.24 5.81
CA GLU A 117 -4.32 -6.04 4.73
C GLU A 117 -3.99 -5.47 3.35
N LEU A 118 -4.04 -4.15 3.23
CA LEU A 118 -3.64 -3.43 2.04
C LEU A 118 -2.15 -3.58 1.72
N LYS A 119 -1.25 -3.44 2.70
CA LYS A 119 0.20 -3.59 2.50
C LYS A 119 0.53 -4.98 1.95
N GLU A 120 -0.09 -6.01 2.53
CA GLU A 120 0.06 -7.39 2.07
C GLU A 120 -0.55 -7.57 0.66
N THR A 121 -1.69 -6.95 0.38
CA THR A 121 -2.29 -6.93 -0.95
C THR A 121 -1.33 -6.34 -1.98
N ILE A 122 -0.75 -5.16 -1.71
CA ILE A 122 0.24 -4.54 -2.61
C ILE A 122 1.41 -5.50 -2.86
N SER A 123 1.94 -6.10 -1.79
CA SER A 123 3.05 -7.07 -1.91
C SER A 123 2.70 -8.26 -2.80
N SER A 124 1.44 -8.72 -2.78
CA SER A 124 0.95 -9.87 -3.55
C SER A 124 0.74 -9.60 -5.05
N ILE A 125 0.62 -8.32 -5.45
CA ILE A 125 0.27 -7.93 -6.82
C ILE A 125 1.41 -7.27 -7.58
N LEU A 126 2.57 -6.98 -6.94
CA LEU A 126 3.70 -6.31 -7.60
C LEU A 126 4.14 -7.05 -8.87
N SER A 127 4.06 -8.38 -8.89
CA SER A 127 4.40 -9.20 -10.05
C SER A 127 3.45 -9.03 -11.24
N ALA A 128 2.24 -8.50 -11.04
CA ALA A 128 1.33 -8.14 -12.13
C ALA A 128 1.76 -6.86 -12.88
N PHE A 129 2.66 -6.07 -12.28
CA PHE A 129 3.17 -4.83 -12.85
C PHE A 129 4.71 -4.88 -12.87
N PRO A 130 5.34 -5.65 -13.76
CA PRO A 130 6.79 -5.83 -13.72
C PRO A 130 7.55 -4.50 -13.90
N GLU A 131 8.59 -4.31 -13.09
CA GLU A 131 9.57 -3.23 -13.29
C GLU A 131 10.33 -3.44 -14.60
N GLN A 132 10.81 -2.35 -15.21
CA GLN A 132 11.72 -2.45 -16.35
C GLN A 132 13.03 -3.10 -15.90
N LYS A 133 13.29 -4.33 -16.34
CA LYS A 133 14.59 -4.97 -16.16
C LYS A 133 15.59 -4.31 -17.08
N ILE A 134 16.58 -3.63 -16.50
CA ILE A 134 17.74 -3.14 -17.23
C ILE A 134 18.70 -4.32 -17.41
N LYS A 135 18.94 -4.75 -18.65
CA LYS A 135 20.05 -5.67 -18.94
C LYS A 135 21.20 -4.88 -19.56
N TRP A 136 22.39 -5.14 -19.04
CA TRP A 136 23.65 -4.69 -19.64
C TRP A 136 24.12 -5.75 -20.63
N SER A 137 24.45 -5.34 -21.85
CA SER A 137 25.06 -6.21 -22.86
C SER A 137 26.12 -5.41 -23.59
N ASN A 138 27.35 -5.93 -23.65
CA ASN A 138 28.50 -5.29 -24.30
C ASN A 138 28.79 -3.84 -23.84
N GLY A 139 28.49 -3.52 -22.57
CA GLY A 139 28.68 -2.16 -22.02
C GLY A 139 27.57 -1.17 -22.39
N GLU A 140 26.57 -1.59 -23.17
CA GLU A 140 25.40 -0.78 -23.52
C GLU A 140 24.18 -1.18 -22.66
N MET A 141 23.40 -0.16 -22.27
CA MET A 141 22.17 -0.32 -21.52
C MET A 141 21.04 -0.69 -22.48
N MET A 142 20.57 -1.94 -22.42
CA MET A 142 19.41 -2.38 -23.20
C MET A 142 18.14 -2.37 -22.34
N LYS A 143 17.13 -1.61 -22.79
CA LYS A 143 15.79 -1.63 -22.20
C LYS A 143 15.04 -2.86 -22.71
N ILE A 144 14.69 -3.79 -21.81
CA ILE A 144 13.82 -4.91 -22.14
C ILE A 144 12.46 -4.62 -21.50
N SER A 145 11.48 -4.21 -22.31
CA SER A 145 10.09 -4.23 -21.88
C SER A 145 9.60 -5.67 -21.97
N GLU A 146 9.60 -6.39 -20.85
CA GLU A 146 8.78 -7.60 -20.71
C GLU A 146 7.32 -7.15 -20.42
N ASP A 147 6.66 -6.51 -21.39
CA ASP A 147 5.20 -6.66 -21.48
C ASP A 147 4.96 -8.02 -22.13
N VAL A 148 5.19 -9.08 -21.35
CA VAL A 148 4.72 -10.41 -21.69
C VAL A 148 3.29 -10.46 -21.18
N PHE A 149 2.36 -10.87 -22.03
CA PHE A 149 0.89 -10.84 -21.90
C PHE A 149 0.20 -9.59 -22.48
N GLU A 150 0.30 -9.42 -23.81
CA GLU A 150 -0.89 -9.12 -24.60
C GLU A 150 -1.75 -10.40 -24.68
N ILE A 151 -3.04 -10.29 -24.39
CA ILE A 151 -4.06 -11.30 -24.73
C ILE A 151 -4.54 -11.01 -26.14
#